data_AF-A0A9P8QRG6-F1
#
_entry.id   AF-A0A9P8QRG6-F1
#
_cell.length_a   1.000
_cell.length_b   1.000
_cell.length_c   1.000
_cell.angle_alpha   90.00
_cell.angle_beta   90.00
_cell.angle_gamma   90.00
#
_symmetry.space_group_name_H-M   'P 1'
#
loop_
_entity.id
_entity.type
_entity.pdbx_description
1 polymer ?
#
loop_
_entity_poly.entity_id
_entity_poly.type
_entity_poly.pdbx_seq_one_letter_code
_entity_poly.pdbx_strand_id
1 'polypeptide(L)'
;MAGMDDVNFELPKLRTSFSLEVNTKAPHSQFFDVKFCPYQPLDHEPVFAAISKKHVVICRLTKDTDDVNPCHVINVLRDDDVSDFWDTMP
;
A
#
# COMPACT_ATOMS: atom_id res chain seq x y z
N MET A 1 -31.12 23.87 -12.22
CA MET A 1 -30.09 23.86 -11.17
C MET A 1 -29.81 22.41 -10.82
N ALA A 2 -28.80 21.80 -11.43
CA ALA A 2 -28.30 20.48 -11.10
C ALA A 2 -26.79 20.60 -11.27
N GLY A 3 -26.04 20.69 -10.17
CA GLY A 3 -24.62 21.04 -10.32
C GLY A 3 -23.74 20.98 -9.10
N MET A 4 -24.23 20.58 -7.92
CA MET A 4 -23.38 20.49 -6.73
C MET A 4 -23.60 19.19 -5.94
N ASP A 5 -24.80 18.60 -6.02
CA ASP A 5 -25.12 17.37 -5.29
C ASP A 5 -24.53 16.10 -5.94
N ASP A 6 -24.20 16.14 -7.24
CA ASP A 6 -23.86 14.94 -8.02
C ASP A 6 -22.49 14.35 -7.66
N VAL A 7 -21.51 15.20 -7.31
CA VAL A 7 -20.14 14.76 -6.97
C VAL A 7 -20.11 14.05 -5.61
N ASN A 8 -21.01 14.41 -4.71
CA ASN A 8 -21.00 13.91 -3.34
C ASN A 8 -21.54 12.46 -3.22
N PHE A 9 -22.13 11.94 -4.29
CA PHE A 9 -22.61 10.55 -4.40
C PHE A 9 -21.79 9.72 -5.39
N GLU A 10 -20.67 10.23 -5.89
CA GLU A 10 -19.82 9.48 -6.81
C GLU A 10 -19.14 8.30 -6.07
N LEU A 11 -19.38 7.08 -6.56
CA LEU A 11 -18.79 5.87 -6.00
C LEU A 11 -17.36 5.66 -6.54
N PRO A 12 -16.44 5.10 -5.72
CA PRO A 12 -15.09 4.78 -6.17
C PRO A 12 -15.09 3.81 -7.35
N LYS A 13 -14.27 4.09 -8.35
CA LYS A 13 -13.96 3.20 -9.47
C LYS A 13 -12.51 2.72 -9.36
N LEU A 14 -12.24 1.53 -9.87
CA LEU A 14 -10.87 1.01 -9.92
C LEU A 14 -10.01 1.93 -10.82
N ARG A 15 -9.03 2.61 -10.23
CA ARG A 15 -8.11 3.51 -10.96
C ARG A 15 -6.77 2.84 -11.26
N THR A 16 -6.22 2.10 -10.31
CA THR A 16 -4.94 1.38 -10.42
C THR A 16 -5.03 0.05 -9.69
N SER A 17 -4.36 -0.96 -10.24
CA SER A 17 -4.02 -2.20 -9.55
C SER A 17 -2.51 -2.41 -9.61
N PHE A 18 -1.95 -3.05 -8.59
CA PHE A 18 -0.56 -3.47 -8.60
C PHE A 18 -0.44 -4.87 -8.01
N SER A 19 0.53 -5.62 -8.51
CA SER A 19 0.86 -6.97 -8.06
C SER A 19 2.32 -6.96 -7.60
N LEU A 20 2.58 -7.54 -6.43
CA LEU A 20 3.95 -7.74 -5.97
C LEU A 20 4.48 -9.03 -6.59
N GLU A 21 5.32 -8.92 -7.62
CA GLU A 21 6.04 -10.05 -8.19
C GLU A 21 7.18 -10.46 -7.26
N VAL A 22 6.87 -11.33 -6.30
CA VAL A 22 7.90 -11.95 -5.48
C VAL A 22 8.60 -13.00 -6.33
N ASN A 23 9.89 -12.79 -6.65
CA ASN A 23 10.75 -13.69 -7.45
C ASN A 23 11.06 -15.06 -6.78
N THR A 24 10.19 -15.50 -5.87
CA THR A 24 10.25 -16.83 -5.28
C THR A 24 8.92 -17.48 -5.57
N LYS A 25 8.95 -18.74 -6.02
CA LYS A 25 7.80 -19.58 -6.37
C LYS A 25 6.91 -19.89 -5.15
N ALA A 26 6.56 -18.88 -4.37
CA ALA A 26 5.74 -18.98 -3.19
C ALA A 26 4.31 -18.62 -3.59
N PRO A 27 3.36 -19.57 -3.60
CA PRO A 27 1.94 -19.34 -3.90
C PRO A 27 1.20 -18.51 -2.81
N HIS A 28 1.93 -17.73 -2.02
CA HIS A 28 1.45 -17.06 -0.82
C HIS A 28 1.80 -15.56 -0.78
N SER A 29 2.02 -14.93 -1.93
CA SER A 29 2.16 -13.47 -2.06
C SER A 29 0.79 -12.77 -2.05
N GLN A 30 -0.06 -13.13 -1.08
CA GLN A 30 -1.31 -12.43 -0.83
C GLN A 30 -1.07 -11.32 0.19
N PHE A 31 -1.76 -10.20 0.01
CA PHE A 31 -1.86 -9.16 1.03
C PHE A 31 -2.98 -9.53 2.01
N PHE A 32 -2.66 -9.52 3.30
CA PHE A 32 -3.57 -9.88 4.37
C PHE A 32 -4.18 -8.65 5.05
N ASP A 33 -3.48 -7.52 5.01
CA ASP A 33 -3.94 -6.28 5.62
C ASP A 33 -3.52 -5.06 4.80
N VAL A 34 -4.32 -4.00 4.90
CA VAL A 34 -4.03 -2.69 4.31
C VAL A 34 -4.42 -1.60 5.30
N LYS A 35 -3.48 -0.71 5.61
CA LYS A 35 -3.70 0.36 6.60
C LYS A 35 -3.24 1.69 6.05
N PHE A 36 -4.14 2.66 6.02
CA PHE A 36 -3.80 4.06 5.79
C PHE A 36 -3.22 4.66 7.07
N CYS A 37 -2.21 5.53 6.95
CA CYS A 37 -1.65 6.24 8.09
C CYS A 37 -2.64 7.32 8.58
N PRO A 38 -3.25 7.18 9.77
CA PRO A 38 -4.30 8.09 10.22
C PRO A 38 -3.73 9.40 10.80
N TYR A 39 -2.41 9.47 11.00
CA TYR A 39 -1.74 10.59 11.67
C TYR A 39 -1.07 11.55 10.69
N GLN A 40 -1.31 11.39 9.38
CA GLN A 40 -0.79 12.35 8.40
C GLN A 40 -1.55 13.68 8.49
N PRO A 41 -0.86 14.82 8.31
CA PRO A 41 -1.51 16.10 8.16
C PRO A 41 -2.39 16.13 6.90
N LEU A 42 -3.49 16.88 6.96
CA LEU A 42 -4.50 16.98 5.89
C LEU A 42 -3.96 17.48 4.54
N ASP A 43 -2.81 18.14 4.55
CA ASP A 43 -2.16 18.72 3.37
C ASP A 43 -1.18 17.75 2.69
N HIS A 44 -1.08 16.51 3.17
CA HIS A 44 -0.18 15.51 2.62
C HIS A 44 -0.91 14.42 1.85
N GLU A 45 -0.20 13.88 0.87
CA GLU A 45 -0.62 12.74 0.08
C GLU A 45 -0.85 11.51 0.97
N PRO A 46 -1.97 10.79 0.80
CA PRO A 46 -2.28 9.64 1.64
C PRO A 46 -1.27 8.52 1.42
N VAL A 47 -0.77 7.99 2.53
CA VAL A 47 0.15 6.85 2.57
C VAL A 47 -0.57 5.65 3.17
N PHE A 48 -0.39 4.50 2.54
CA PHE A 48 -0.88 3.22 3.05
C PHE A 48 0.20 2.16 3.06
N ALA A 49 0.08 1.22 3.99
CA ALA A 49 0.92 0.03 4.06
C ALA A 49 0.08 -1.19 3.64
N ALA A 50 0.53 -1.91 2.61
CA ALA A 50 0.00 -3.21 2.21
C ALA A 50 0.89 -4.31 2.81
N ILE A 51 0.29 -5.13 3.66
CA ILE A 51 1.00 -6.11 4.49
C ILE A 51 0.76 -7.49 3.91
N SER A 52 1.85 -8.14 3.50
CA SER A 52 1.91 -9.55 3.11
C SER A 52 2.56 -10.38 4.23
N LYS A 53 2.70 -11.70 4.05
CA LYS A 53 3.33 -12.56 5.06
C LYS A 53 4.78 -12.17 5.40
N LYS A 54 5.55 -11.71 4.41
CA LYS A 54 6.99 -11.44 4.56
C LYS A 54 7.41 -10.04 4.13
N HIS A 55 6.49 -9.26 3.58
CA HIS A 55 6.80 -7.93 3.08
C HIS A 55 5.71 -6.94 3.49
N VAL A 56 6.13 -5.75 3.88
CA VAL A 56 5.26 -4.59 4.06
C VAL A 56 5.63 -3.58 2.98
N VAL A 57 4.70 -3.35 2.06
CA VAL A 57 4.88 -2.38 0.97
C VAL A 57 4.21 -1.09 1.39
N ILE A 58 4.99 -0.01 1.48
CA ILE A 58 4.48 1.32 1.81
C ILE A 58 4.32 2.09 0.50
N CYS A 59 3.10 2.54 0.24
CA CYS A 59 2.71 3.24 -0.98
C CYS A 59 2.16 4.62 -0.64
N ARG A 60 2.42 5.58 -1.52
CA ARG A 60 1.88 6.93 -1.50
C ARG A 60 0.97 7.13 -2.71
N LEU A 61 -0.23 7.64 -2.47
CA LEU A 61 -1.19 7.92 -3.53
C LEU A 61 -1.20 9.40 -3.90
N THR A 62 -0.99 9.70 -5.17
CA THR A 62 -1.03 11.05 -5.73
C THR A 62 -2.34 11.25 -6.50
N LYS A 63 -2.93 12.45 -6.39
CA LYS A 63 -4.20 12.75 -7.09
C LYS A 63 -3.97 13.16 -8.55
N ASP A 64 -2.73 13.50 -8.91
CA ASP A 64 -2.37 14.08 -10.21
C ASP A 64 -3.02 13.34 -11.38
N THR A 65 -3.64 14.13 -12.26
CA THR A 65 -4.37 13.66 -13.43
C THR A 65 -3.45 13.33 -14.60
N ASP A 66 -2.21 13.82 -14.57
CA ASP A 66 -1.18 13.57 -15.59
C ASP A 66 -0.29 12.36 -15.28
N ASP A 67 -0.33 11.84 -14.04
CA ASP A 67 0.48 10.69 -13.65
C ASP A 67 -0.16 9.38 -14.14
N VAL A 68 0.58 8.64 -14.96
CA VAL A 68 0.15 7.34 -15.52
C VAL A 68 -0.08 6.31 -14.40
N ASN A 69 0.58 6.47 -13.25
CA ASN A 69 0.39 5.62 -12.09
C ASN A 69 0.27 6.44 -10.79
N PRO A 70 -0.96 6.64 -10.26
CA PRO A 70 -1.17 7.39 -9.01
C PRO A 70 -0.63 6.69 -7.76
N CYS A 71 -0.12 5.45 -7.87
CA CYS A 71 0.40 4.68 -6.74
C CYS A 71 1.92 4.56 -6.83
N HIS A 72 2.63 5.29 -5.97
CA HIS A 72 4.09 5.24 -5.88
C HIS A 72 4.52 4.44 -4.65
N VAL A 73 5.30 3.39 -4.86
CA VAL A 73 5.92 2.63 -3.77
C VAL A 73 7.06 3.47 -3.20
N ILE A 74 6.95 3.89 -1.94
CA ILE A 74 7.98 4.69 -1.26
C ILE A 74 8.93 3.84 -0.42
N ASN A 75 8.48 2.67 0.05
CA ASN A 75 9.32 1.76 0.80
C ASN A 75 8.82 0.32 0.69
N VAL A 76 9.73 -0.65 0.81
CA VAL A 76 9.42 -2.07 0.92
C VAL A 76 10.23 -2.63 2.07
N LEU A 77 9.55 -2.98 3.15
CA LEU A 77 10.15 -3.66 4.29
C LEU A 77 10.02 -5.16 4.07
N ARG A 78 11.08 -5.91 4.34
CA ARG A 78 11.08 -7.36 4.31
C ARG A 78 11.31 -7.88 5.72
N ASP A 79 10.49 -8.85 6.10
CA ASP A 79 10.73 -9.65 7.28
C ASP A 79 11.78 -10.72 6.90
N ASP A 80 13.05 -10.34 7.06
CA ASP A 80 14.15 -11.29 7.04
C ASP A 80 14.18 -11.92 8.45
N ASP A 81 13.63 -13.13 8.58
CA ASP A 81 13.59 -13.90 9.82
C ASP A 81 15.00 -14.02 10.43
N VAL A 82 15.43 -13.07 11.28
CA VAL A 82 16.66 -13.21 12.09
C VAL A 82 16.33 -14.19 13.21
N SER A 83 16.29 -15.46 12.82
CA SER A 83 16.11 -16.60 13.71
C SER A 83 17.34 -16.82 14.59
N ASP A 84 18.47 -16.20 14.23
CA ASP A 84 19.75 -16.37 14.94
C ASP A 84 19.80 -15.74 16.34
N PHE A 85 18.85 -14.88 16.72
CA PHE A 85 18.90 -14.24 18.04
C PHE A 85 18.57 -15.20 19.20
N TRP A 86 17.73 -16.22 18.97
CA TRP A 86 17.37 -17.20 20.00
C TRP A 86 18.23 -18.48 19.95
N ASP A 87 18.84 -18.80 18.81
CA ASP A 87 19.74 -19.96 18.65
C ASP A 87 21.15 -19.73 19.24
N THR A 88 21.48 -18.52 19.70
CA THR A 88 22.78 -18.17 20.31
C THR A 88 22.72 -18.03 21.84
N MET A 89 21.60 -18.36 22.49
CA MET A 89 21.54 -18.42 23.95
C MET A 89 22.12 -19.78 24.42
N PRO A 90 23.22 -19.78 25.21
CA PRO A 90 23.81 -21.00 25.77
C PRO A 90 22.92 -21.70 26.81
#